data_AF-A0AAE0AA15-F1
#
_entry.id   AF-A0AAE0AA15-F1
#
_cell.length_a   1.000
_cell.length_b   1.000
_cell.length_c   1.000
_cell.angle_alpha   90.00
_cell.angle_beta   90.00
_cell.angle_gamma   90.00
#
_symmetry.space_group_name_H-M   'P 1'
#
loop_
_entity.id
_entity.type
_entity.pdbx_description
1 polymer ?
#
loop_
_entity_poly.entity_id
_entity_poly.type
_entity_poly.pdbx_seq_one_letter_code
_entity_poly.pdbx_strand_id
1 'polypeptide(L)'
;MKEPFMMISLLIPGPHAPGKDIYVYLRPLIDELKELWKNGVRTYDASSQQYFQMHAAIMWTINDFPVYGNLSEWSTKGYMACPVCNEETSSLALRSKICYMGHQRYLPSNHPWRKNEQHDGRCEMRPAPKEYSGNDILKQLEQVKDEMPGKSPHNKDRKRKRDASELNWTKKSIFFELEYWLYLKIIHILDIMHVEKNICDNVVGTLLHIEGKTKDTLKAILDLEDLNIRKELHLRHLRYGFSKPPVTNTLTLKERREYCQFL
;
A
#
# COMPACT_ATOMS: atom_id res chain seq x y z
N MET A 1 3.19 -20.30 12.86
CA MET A 1 4.28 -21.12 12.28
C MET A 1 5.20 -21.49 13.42
N LYS A 2 5.50 -22.78 13.67
CA LYS A 2 6.40 -23.14 14.77
C LYS A 2 7.84 -22.76 14.39
N GLU A 3 8.57 -22.19 15.34
CA GLU A 3 9.97 -21.75 15.21
C GLU A 3 10.90 -22.73 14.45
N PRO A 4 10.85 -24.07 14.66
CA PRO A 4 11.74 -25.01 13.94
C PRO A 4 11.51 -25.13 12.43
N PHE A 5 10.45 -24.52 11.88
CA PHE A 5 10.16 -24.56 10.43
C PHE A 5 10.35 -23.21 9.74
N MET A 6 10.92 -22.22 10.45
CA MET A 6 11.24 -20.91 9.86
C MET A 6 12.73 -20.84 9.54
N MET A 7 13.05 -20.86 8.25
CA MET A 7 14.39 -20.47 7.77
C MET A 7 14.39 -18.97 7.52
N ILE A 8 15.19 -18.24 8.30
CA ILE A 8 15.33 -16.78 8.17
C ILE A 8 16.65 -16.48 7.50
N SER A 9 16.58 -16.04 6.24
CA SER A 9 17.71 -15.46 5.54
C SER A 9 17.71 -13.95 5.79
N LEU A 10 18.66 -13.46 6.60
CA LEU A 10 18.81 -12.04 6.89
C LEU A 10 19.73 -11.39 5.85
N LEU A 11 19.18 -10.47 5.05
CA LEU A 11 20.00 -9.53 4.31
C LEU A 11 20.29 -8.33 5.21
N ILE A 12 21.55 -8.12 5.58
CA ILE A 12 21.98 -6.93 6.32
C ILE A 12 22.21 -5.82 5.30
N PRO A 13 21.33 -4.81 5.19
CA PRO A 13 21.57 -3.71 4.28
C PRO A 13 22.81 -2.93 4.73
N GLY A 14 23.56 -2.40 3.79
CA GLY A 14 24.59 -1.39 4.08
C GLY A 14 23.97 -0.10 4.65
N PRO A 15 24.75 0.98 4.79
CA PRO A 15 24.28 2.25 5.38
C PRO A 15 23.10 2.90 4.64
N HIS A 16 22.72 2.40 3.47
CA HIS A 16 21.60 2.87 2.68
C HIS A 16 20.68 1.72 2.30
N ALA A 17 19.37 1.96 2.36
CA ALA A 17 18.37 1.02 1.88
C ALA A 17 18.60 0.73 0.38
N PRO A 18 18.53 -0.54 -0.05
CA PRO A 18 18.76 -0.92 -1.44
C PRO A 18 17.70 -0.32 -2.37
N GLY A 19 16.47 -0.10 -1.87
CA GLY A 19 15.39 0.50 -2.64
C GLY A 19 15.14 -0.29 -3.92
N LYS A 20 15.30 0.38 -5.07
CA LYS A 20 15.18 -0.28 -6.37
C LYS A 20 16.25 -1.30 -6.66
N ASP A 21 17.40 -1.28 -5.99
CA ASP A 21 18.52 -2.21 -6.23
C ASP A 21 18.33 -3.55 -5.49
N ILE A 22 17.19 -3.73 -4.80
CA ILE A 22 16.85 -4.97 -4.07
C ILE A 22 16.88 -6.22 -4.99
N TYR A 23 16.59 -6.05 -6.29
CA TYR A 23 16.62 -7.16 -7.26
C TYR A 23 18.00 -7.82 -7.39
N VAL A 24 19.09 -7.09 -7.14
CA VAL A 24 20.45 -7.65 -7.19
C VAL A 24 20.60 -8.75 -6.15
N TYR A 25 20.04 -8.52 -4.96
CA TYR A 25 20.05 -9.48 -3.86
C TYR A 25 19.05 -10.62 -4.05
N LEU A 26 17.94 -10.35 -4.74
CA LEU A 26 16.94 -11.37 -5.04
C LEU A 26 17.31 -12.26 -6.23
N ARG A 27 18.30 -11.88 -7.06
CA ARG A 27 18.65 -12.64 -8.26
C ARG A 27 19.02 -14.10 -7.96
N PRO A 28 19.93 -14.41 -7.00
CA PRO A 28 20.25 -15.80 -6.67
C PRO A 28 19.01 -16.59 -6.21
N LEU A 29 18.14 -15.96 -5.42
CA LEU A 29 16.88 -16.57 -4.97
C LEU A 29 15.97 -16.91 -6.15
N ILE A 30 15.81 -16.02 -7.12
CA ILE A 30 14.99 -16.28 -8.32
C ILE A 30 15.57 -17.45 -9.13
N ASP A 31 16.88 -17.51 -9.30
CA ASP A 31 17.54 -18.59 -10.04
C ASP A 31 17.36 -19.95 -9.32
N GLU A 32 17.52 -20.00 -8.00
CA GLU A 32 17.25 -21.21 -7.20
C GLU A 32 15.78 -21.63 -7.25
N LEU A 33 14.84 -20.68 -7.21
CA LEU A 33 13.41 -20.98 -7.31
C LEU A 33 13.00 -21.52 -8.67
N LYS A 34 13.68 -21.09 -9.75
CA LYS A 34 13.46 -21.66 -11.08
C LYS A 34 13.91 -23.12 -11.14
N GLU A 35 15.04 -23.45 -10.51
CA GLU A 35 15.53 -24.83 -10.40
C GLU A 35 14.58 -25.68 -9.54
N LEU A 36 14.22 -25.19 -8.35
CA LEU A 36 13.30 -25.86 -7.44
C LEU A 36 11.92 -26.09 -8.06
N TRP A 37 11.44 -25.18 -8.89
CA TRP A 37 10.17 -25.36 -9.59
C TRP A 37 10.27 -26.41 -10.70
N LYS A 38 11.23 -26.25 -11.63
CA LYS A 38 11.31 -27.05 -12.86
C LYS A 38 11.83 -28.46 -12.63
N ASN A 39 12.96 -28.57 -11.97
CA ASN A 39 13.68 -29.83 -11.80
C ASN A 39 13.48 -30.37 -10.38
N GLY A 40 13.32 -29.47 -9.41
CA GLY A 40 13.40 -29.79 -7.99
C GLY A 40 14.83 -30.08 -7.55
N VAL A 41 15.03 -30.28 -6.24
CA VAL A 41 16.33 -30.66 -5.68
C VAL A 41 16.18 -31.91 -4.82
N ARG A 42 17.08 -32.89 -5.02
CA ARG A 42 17.12 -34.11 -4.22
C ARG A 42 17.44 -33.75 -2.77
N THR A 43 16.46 -33.95 -1.88
CA THR A 43 16.51 -33.52 -0.48
C THR A 43 16.30 -34.72 0.43
N TYR A 44 17.01 -34.77 1.55
CA TYR A 44 16.86 -35.83 2.54
C TYR A 44 15.85 -35.39 3.60
N ASP A 45 14.79 -36.18 3.81
CA ASP A 45 13.85 -35.99 4.90
C ASP A 45 14.32 -36.78 6.13
N ALA A 46 14.69 -36.07 7.19
CA ALA A 46 15.14 -36.67 8.44
C ALA A 46 14.05 -37.48 9.15
N SER A 47 12.77 -37.16 8.94
CA SER A 47 11.65 -37.85 9.59
C SER A 47 11.36 -39.20 8.93
N SER A 48 11.33 -39.28 7.60
CA SER A 48 11.12 -40.53 6.87
C SER A 48 12.42 -41.30 6.59
N GLN A 49 13.57 -40.68 6.81
CA GLN A 49 14.91 -41.21 6.46
C GLN A 49 15.06 -41.57 4.98
N GLN A 50 14.36 -40.83 4.11
CA GLN A 50 14.33 -41.07 2.67
C GLN A 50 14.70 -39.81 1.89
N TYR A 51 15.20 -40.02 0.67
CA TYR A 51 15.37 -38.93 -0.28
C TYR A 51 14.08 -38.73 -1.06
N PHE A 52 13.71 -37.47 -1.26
CA PHE A 52 12.61 -37.08 -2.13
C PHE A 52 13.05 -35.94 -3.05
N GLN A 53 12.32 -35.75 -4.14
CA GLN A 53 12.51 -34.61 -5.03
C GLN A 53 11.73 -33.43 -4.47
N MET A 54 12.44 -32.46 -3.88
CA MET A 54 11.81 -31.28 -3.30
C MET A 54 11.55 -30.24 -4.38
N HIS A 55 10.29 -29.81 -4.50
CA HIS A 55 9.91 -28.64 -5.28
C HIS A 55 9.46 -27.51 -4.35
N ALA A 56 9.71 -26.27 -4.76
CA ALA A 56 9.31 -25.10 -3.99
C ALA A 56 8.78 -23.99 -4.90
N ALA A 57 7.85 -23.21 -4.37
CA ALA A 57 7.28 -22.05 -5.03
C ALA A 57 7.02 -20.94 -4.02
N ILE A 58 7.21 -19.68 -4.43
CA ILE A 58 6.76 -18.54 -3.62
C ILE A 58 5.25 -18.42 -3.78
N MET A 59 4.53 -18.37 -2.66
CA MET A 59 3.08 -18.20 -2.65
C MET A 59 2.68 -16.72 -2.65
N TRP A 60 3.37 -15.88 -1.87
CA TRP A 60 3.22 -14.43 -1.83
C TRP A 60 4.41 -13.80 -1.10
N THR A 61 4.53 -12.48 -1.18
CA THR A 61 5.46 -11.68 -0.35
C THR A 61 4.66 -10.84 0.65
N ILE A 62 5.19 -10.62 1.86
CA ILE A 62 4.58 -9.77 2.89
C ILE A 62 5.52 -8.58 3.12
N ASN A 63 5.04 -7.37 2.85
CA ASN A 63 5.90 -6.19 2.83
C ASN A 63 5.15 -4.96 3.34
N ASP A 64 5.86 -4.01 3.92
CA ASP A 64 5.30 -2.67 4.09
C ASP A 64 4.99 -2.03 2.72
N PHE A 65 4.21 -0.93 2.71
CA PHE A 65 3.78 -0.31 1.45
C PHE A 65 4.95 0.23 0.60
N PRO A 66 6.02 0.82 1.16
CA PRO A 66 7.21 1.17 0.38
C PRO A 66 7.91 -0.02 -0.28
N VAL A 67 8.15 -1.11 0.44
CA VAL A 67 8.82 -2.31 -0.10
C VAL A 67 7.93 -3.02 -1.11
N TYR A 68 6.61 -3.02 -0.90
CA TYR A 68 5.64 -3.47 -1.90
C TYR A 68 5.94 -2.82 -3.26
N GLY A 69 6.10 -1.49 -3.30
CA GLY A 69 6.35 -0.78 -4.55
C GLY A 69 7.69 -1.12 -5.20
N ASN A 70 8.70 -1.48 -4.40
CA ASN A 70 9.99 -1.95 -4.91
C ASN A 70 9.92 -3.38 -5.45
N LEU A 71 9.05 -4.26 -4.91
CA LEU A 71 8.96 -5.65 -5.37
C LEU A 71 7.97 -5.83 -6.51
N SER A 72 6.83 -5.14 -6.46
CA SER A 72 5.84 -5.18 -7.51
C SER A 72 6.23 -4.31 -8.70
N GLU A 73 7.12 -3.34 -8.49
CA GLU A 73 7.47 -2.29 -9.45
C GLU A 73 6.28 -1.38 -9.80
N TRP A 74 5.32 -1.27 -8.90
CA TRP A 74 4.25 -0.27 -8.96
C TRP A 74 4.60 0.89 -8.05
N SER A 75 4.64 2.10 -8.58
CA SER A 75 5.03 3.28 -7.79
C SER A 75 4.01 3.57 -6.68
N THR A 76 4.37 3.37 -5.42
CA THR A 76 3.50 3.68 -4.26
C THR A 76 3.38 5.17 -3.94
N LYS A 77 3.75 6.03 -4.89
CA LYS A 77 3.72 7.49 -4.80
C LYS A 77 2.87 8.08 -5.93
N GLY A 78 2.27 9.24 -5.66
CA GLY A 78 1.47 9.99 -6.63
C GLY A 78 0.00 9.57 -6.63
N TYR A 79 -0.72 9.98 -7.68
CA TYR A 79 -2.18 9.85 -7.77
C TYR A 79 -2.66 8.41 -8.04
N MET A 80 -1.79 7.51 -8.47
CA MET A 80 -2.12 6.12 -8.82
C MET A 80 -1.48 5.10 -7.87
N ALA A 81 -1.17 5.49 -6.63
CA ALA A 81 -0.37 4.64 -5.73
C ALA A 81 -0.99 3.28 -5.39
N CYS A 82 -2.31 3.10 -5.54
CA CYS A 82 -2.97 1.84 -5.20
C CYS A 82 -2.80 0.80 -6.32
N PRO A 83 -2.04 -0.29 -6.09
CA PRO A 83 -1.85 -1.35 -7.09
C PRO A 83 -3.12 -2.17 -7.32
N VAL A 84 -4.00 -2.25 -6.30
CA VAL A 84 -5.27 -3.01 -6.37
C VAL A 84 -6.29 -2.25 -7.21
N CYS A 85 -6.42 -0.93 -7.01
CA CYS A 85 -7.30 -0.11 -7.83
C CYS A 85 -6.72 0.15 -9.23
N ASN A 86 -5.40 0.05 -9.38
CA ASN A 86 -4.69 0.22 -10.65
C ASN A 86 -5.12 1.52 -11.37
N GLU A 87 -5.52 1.45 -12.63
CA GLU A 87 -6.04 2.56 -13.45
C GLU A 87 -7.25 3.26 -12.83
N GLU A 88 -8.03 2.54 -12.04
CA GLU A 88 -9.24 3.03 -11.38
C GLU A 88 -8.97 3.64 -9.99
N THR A 89 -7.70 3.90 -9.66
CA THR A 89 -7.33 4.60 -8.42
C THR A 89 -8.01 5.96 -8.38
N SER A 90 -8.91 6.15 -7.43
CA SER A 90 -9.52 7.45 -7.16
C SER A 90 -8.66 8.21 -6.17
N SER A 91 -8.13 9.35 -6.57
CA SER A 91 -7.34 10.21 -5.68
C SER A 91 -7.61 11.68 -5.93
N LEU A 92 -7.30 12.49 -4.93
CA LEU A 92 -7.53 13.93 -4.93
C LEU A 92 -6.35 14.64 -4.24
N ALA A 93 -5.93 15.77 -4.80
CA ALA A 93 -5.01 16.67 -4.13
C ALA A 93 -5.76 17.45 -3.04
N LEU A 94 -5.32 17.30 -1.79
CA LEU A 94 -5.68 18.16 -0.67
C LEU A 94 -4.56 19.18 -0.45
N ARG A 95 -4.79 20.18 0.41
CA ARG A 95 -3.85 21.29 0.62
C ARG A 95 -2.43 20.88 1.00
N SER A 96 -2.24 19.70 1.61
CA SER A 96 -0.91 19.22 2.01
C SER A 96 -0.57 17.78 1.63
N LYS A 97 -1.48 17.05 0.97
CA LYS A 97 -1.30 15.62 0.69
C LYS A 97 -2.20 15.16 -0.45
N ILE A 98 -1.89 14.00 -1.00
CA ILE A 98 -2.83 13.28 -1.87
C ILE A 98 -3.70 12.41 -0.97
N CYS A 99 -5.02 12.48 -1.16
CA CYS A 99 -5.98 11.61 -0.51
C CYS A 99 -6.45 10.56 -1.51
N TYR A 100 -6.48 9.29 -1.10
CA TYR A 100 -7.08 8.21 -1.89
C TYR A 100 -8.55 8.09 -1.47
N MET A 101 -9.45 8.10 -2.44
CA MET A 101 -10.90 8.14 -2.26
C MET A 101 -11.55 6.92 -2.92
N GLY A 102 -12.89 6.84 -2.90
CA GLY A 102 -13.62 5.77 -3.59
C GLY A 102 -13.58 4.41 -2.90
N HIS A 103 -13.12 4.32 -1.65
CA HIS A 103 -13.12 3.07 -0.87
C HIS A 103 -14.52 2.47 -0.67
N GLN A 104 -15.57 3.30 -0.73
CA GLN A 104 -16.96 2.85 -0.66
C GLN A 104 -17.37 1.94 -1.84
N ARG A 105 -16.61 1.94 -2.94
CA ARG A 105 -16.84 1.07 -4.10
C ARG A 105 -16.75 -0.42 -3.76
N TYR A 106 -16.02 -0.78 -2.70
CA TYR A 106 -15.89 -2.16 -2.22
C TYR A 106 -17.10 -2.62 -1.38
N LEU A 107 -17.99 -1.71 -0.98
CA LEU A 107 -19.20 -2.05 -0.25
C LEU A 107 -20.28 -2.59 -1.19
N PRO A 108 -21.19 -3.46 -0.71
CA PRO A 108 -22.36 -3.90 -1.46
C PRO A 108 -23.13 -2.71 -2.08
N SER A 109 -23.70 -2.88 -3.27
CA SER A 109 -24.35 -1.80 -4.02
C SER A 109 -25.50 -1.12 -3.27
N ASN A 110 -26.16 -1.84 -2.36
CA ASN A 110 -27.23 -1.34 -1.51
C ASN A 110 -26.76 -0.80 -0.14
N HIS A 111 -25.46 -0.78 0.13
CA HIS A 111 -24.92 -0.38 1.43
C HIS A 111 -25.19 1.11 1.72
N PRO A 112 -25.73 1.49 2.89
CA PRO A 112 -26.12 2.88 3.20
C PRO A 112 -24.98 3.89 3.04
N TRP A 113 -23.75 3.52 3.40
CA TRP A 113 -22.59 4.41 3.25
C TRP A 113 -22.30 4.83 1.82
N ARG A 114 -22.71 4.05 0.81
CA ARG A 114 -22.56 4.45 -0.59
C ARG A 114 -23.42 5.65 -0.97
N LYS A 115 -24.50 5.90 -0.22
CA LYS A 115 -25.38 7.07 -0.39
C LYS A 115 -24.98 8.24 0.52
N ASN A 116 -23.94 8.07 1.34
CA ASN A 116 -23.52 9.09 2.28
C ASN A 116 -22.57 10.09 1.62
N GLU A 117 -23.07 11.30 1.37
CA GLU A 117 -22.32 12.41 0.76
C GLU A 117 -21.34 13.09 1.74
N GLN A 118 -21.28 12.67 3.00
CA GLN A 118 -20.36 13.24 3.99
C GLN A 118 -18.88 12.95 3.72
N HIS A 119 -18.55 12.00 2.84
CA HIS A 119 -17.18 11.57 2.59
C HIS A 119 -16.49 12.39 1.50
N ASP A 120 -17.13 12.54 0.34
CA ASP A 120 -16.61 13.25 -0.83
C ASP A 120 -17.67 14.09 -1.56
N GLY A 121 -18.84 14.27 -0.95
CA GLY A 121 -19.94 15.07 -1.50
C GLY A 121 -20.75 14.34 -2.57
N ARG A 122 -20.53 13.03 -2.78
CA ARG A 122 -21.16 12.27 -3.86
C ARG A 122 -21.73 10.95 -3.36
N CYS A 123 -22.78 10.50 -4.02
CA CYS A 123 -23.22 9.11 -3.93
C CYS A 123 -22.30 8.22 -4.79
N GLU A 124 -21.78 7.14 -4.19
CA GLU A 124 -20.91 6.18 -4.86
C GLU A 124 -21.73 5.08 -5.55
N MET A 125 -21.97 5.26 -6.85
CA MET A 125 -22.72 4.31 -7.68
C MET A 125 -21.83 3.39 -8.52
N ARG A 126 -20.52 3.61 -8.56
CA ARG A 126 -19.59 2.82 -9.38
C ARG A 126 -19.40 1.41 -8.82
N PRO A 127 -19.21 0.38 -9.65
CA PRO A 127 -18.85 -0.96 -9.16
C PRO A 127 -17.49 -0.93 -8.45
N ALA A 128 -17.13 -2.02 -7.77
CA ALA A 128 -15.77 -2.23 -7.28
C ALA A 128 -14.77 -2.10 -8.45
N PRO A 129 -13.53 -1.61 -8.21
CA PRO A 129 -12.49 -1.60 -9.24
C PRO A 129 -12.28 -2.99 -9.86
N LYS A 130 -11.93 -3.02 -11.15
CA LYS A 130 -11.62 -4.26 -11.87
C LYS A 130 -10.51 -5.03 -11.15
N GLU A 131 -10.73 -6.32 -10.93
CA GLU A 131 -9.69 -7.24 -10.52
C GLU A 131 -8.80 -7.58 -11.72
N TYR A 132 -7.49 -7.43 -11.56
CA TYR A 132 -6.51 -7.72 -12.61
C TYR A 132 -5.92 -9.11 -12.39
N SER A 133 -6.02 -9.97 -13.40
CA SER A 133 -5.31 -11.24 -13.41
C SER A 133 -3.81 -11.04 -13.67
N GLY A 134 -2.98 -12.02 -13.35
CA GLY A 134 -1.55 -11.94 -13.70
C GLY A 134 -1.30 -11.76 -15.20
N ASN A 135 -2.19 -12.27 -16.06
CA ASN A 135 -2.15 -12.01 -17.51
C ASN A 135 -2.46 -10.56 -17.87
N ASP A 136 -3.42 -9.92 -17.19
CA ASP A 136 -3.72 -8.50 -17.41
C ASP A 136 -2.55 -7.63 -16.98
N ILE A 137 -1.94 -7.94 -15.84
CA ILE A 137 -0.74 -7.25 -15.35
C ILE A 137 0.43 -7.47 -16.31
N LEU A 138 0.64 -8.68 -16.81
CA LEU A 138 1.70 -8.96 -17.77
C LEU A 138 1.56 -8.12 -19.06
N LYS A 139 0.34 -7.99 -19.59
CA LYS A 139 0.06 -7.12 -20.75
C LYS A 139 0.35 -5.64 -20.48
N GLN A 140 0.06 -5.15 -19.27
CA GLN A 140 0.46 -3.79 -18.89
C GLN A 140 1.99 -3.66 -18.83
N LEU A 141 2.67 -4.66 -18.28
CA LEU A 141 4.14 -4.68 -18.17
C LEU A 141 4.86 -4.77 -19.52
N GLU A 142 4.24 -5.33 -20.56
CA GLU A 142 4.76 -5.35 -21.93
C GLU A 142 4.90 -3.94 -22.54
N GLN A 143 4.11 -2.97 -22.06
CA GLN A 143 4.21 -1.57 -22.48
C GLN A 143 5.35 -0.82 -21.77
N VAL A 144 5.89 -1.39 -20.69
CA VAL A 144 6.90 -0.73 -19.86
C VAL A 144 8.26 -0.90 -20.49
N LYS A 145 8.92 0.23 -20.82
CA LYS A 145 10.28 0.17 -21.36
C LYS A 145 11.25 -0.42 -20.35
N ASP A 146 12.10 -1.31 -20.83
CA ASP A 146 13.15 -1.98 -20.08
C ASP A 146 14.34 -1.03 -19.91
N GLU A 147 14.17 -0.04 -19.04
CA GLU A 147 15.22 0.91 -18.69
C GLU A 147 15.92 0.44 -17.42
N MET A 148 17.26 0.39 -17.44
CA MET A 148 18.06 0.07 -16.26
C MET A 148 17.74 1.08 -15.14
N PRO A 149 17.11 0.65 -14.04
CA PRO A 149 16.81 1.52 -12.92
C PRO A 149 18.04 1.67 -12.03
N GLY A 150 18.00 2.65 -11.14
CA GLY A 150 19.00 2.78 -10.06
C GLY A 150 20.09 3.78 -10.39
N LYS A 151 21.11 3.80 -9.53
CA LYS A 151 22.20 4.80 -9.54
C LYS A 151 23.33 4.44 -10.52
N SER A 152 23.03 3.67 -11.57
CA SER A 152 24.04 3.30 -12.57
C SER A 152 24.71 4.56 -13.14
N PRO A 153 26.05 4.61 -13.27
CA PRO A 153 26.76 5.75 -13.88
C PRO A 153 26.28 6.07 -15.30
N HIS A 154 25.68 5.10 -16.00
CA HIS A 154 25.16 5.26 -17.36
C HIS A 154 23.73 5.82 -17.43
N ASN A 155 23.07 6.05 -16.29
CA ASN A 155 21.71 6.54 -16.26
C ASN A 155 21.68 8.08 -16.23
N LYS A 156 21.42 8.69 -17.39
CA LYS A 156 21.47 10.16 -17.57
C LYS A 156 20.37 10.90 -16.79
N ASP A 157 19.21 10.27 -16.62
CA ASP A 157 18.08 10.85 -15.89
C ASP A 157 17.76 10.06 -14.61
N ARG A 158 18.05 10.67 -13.46
CA ARG A 158 17.72 10.08 -12.14
C ARG A 158 16.21 10.04 -11.87
N LYS A 159 15.40 10.76 -12.67
CA LYS A 159 13.93 10.77 -12.62
C LYS A 159 13.38 10.26 -13.95
N ARG A 160 12.85 9.03 -13.96
CA ARG A 160 12.15 8.44 -15.13
C ARG A 160 10.94 9.29 -15.48
N LYS A 161 10.85 9.72 -16.73
CA LYS A 161 9.62 10.27 -17.32
C LYS A 161 8.81 9.08 -17.82
N ARG A 162 7.60 8.90 -17.30
CA ARG A 162 6.72 7.80 -17.70
C ARG A 162 5.83 8.26 -18.84
N ASP A 163 5.58 7.36 -19.78
CA ASP A 163 4.51 7.53 -20.75
C ASP A 163 3.15 7.20 -20.10
N ALA A 164 2.06 7.77 -20.61
CA ALA A 164 0.72 7.47 -20.13
C ALA A 164 0.38 5.97 -20.26
N SER A 165 0.89 5.32 -21.31
CA SER A 165 0.75 3.88 -21.54
C SER A 165 1.43 2.99 -20.50
N GLU A 166 2.47 3.48 -19.81
CA GLU A 166 3.18 2.75 -18.76
C GLU A 166 2.45 2.80 -17.41
N LEU A 167 1.38 3.58 -17.32
CA LEU A 167 0.62 3.81 -16.09
C LEU A 167 1.57 4.21 -14.94
N ASN A 168 1.49 3.49 -13.83
CA ASN A 168 2.28 3.75 -12.63
C ASN A 168 3.39 2.71 -12.42
N TRP A 169 3.66 1.87 -13.43
CA TRP A 169 4.74 0.90 -13.41
C TRP A 169 6.11 1.57 -13.50
N THR A 170 7.10 0.99 -12.82
CA THR A 170 8.49 1.47 -12.83
C THR A 170 9.43 0.60 -13.64
N LYS A 171 9.13 -0.68 -13.80
CA LYS A 171 9.77 -1.69 -14.67
C LYS A 171 9.01 -3.01 -14.53
N LYS A 172 9.46 -4.06 -15.21
CA LYS A 172 9.00 -5.43 -14.99
C LYS A 172 9.68 -6.05 -13.76
N SER A 173 8.88 -6.59 -12.84
CA SER A 173 9.40 -7.26 -11.64
C SER A 173 10.06 -8.59 -12.01
N ILE A 174 11.18 -8.92 -11.35
CA ILE A 174 11.93 -10.17 -11.55
C ILE A 174 11.12 -11.42 -11.20
N PHE A 175 10.08 -11.29 -10.37
CA PHE A 175 9.22 -12.42 -10.02
C PHE A 175 8.42 -12.94 -11.22
N PHE A 176 8.22 -12.13 -12.27
CA PHE A 176 7.61 -12.57 -13.52
C PHE A 176 8.51 -13.51 -14.36
N GLU A 177 9.75 -13.79 -13.92
CA GLU A 177 10.55 -14.89 -14.47
C GLU A 177 10.15 -16.27 -13.92
N LEU A 178 9.39 -16.31 -12.83
CA LEU A 178 8.84 -17.54 -12.26
C LEU A 178 7.56 -17.90 -13.01
N GLU A 179 7.56 -19.05 -13.68
CA GLU A 179 6.47 -19.46 -14.59
C GLU A 179 5.10 -19.52 -13.88
N TYR A 180 5.08 -19.89 -12.60
CA TYR A 180 3.85 -19.98 -11.82
C TYR A 180 3.32 -18.61 -11.33
N TRP A 181 4.14 -17.55 -11.36
CA TRP A 181 3.83 -16.27 -10.71
C TRP A 181 2.58 -15.61 -11.26
N LEU A 182 2.37 -15.68 -12.59
CA LEU A 182 1.21 -15.08 -13.24
C LEU A 182 -0.13 -15.78 -12.92
N TYR A 183 -0.08 -16.98 -12.34
CA TYR A 183 -1.26 -17.75 -11.96
C TYR A 183 -1.63 -17.56 -10.48
N LEU A 184 -0.78 -16.89 -9.70
CA LEU A 184 -1.08 -16.56 -8.31
C LEU A 184 -2.13 -15.46 -8.24
N LYS A 185 -3.21 -15.71 -7.49
CA LYS A 185 -4.27 -14.71 -7.26
C LYS A 185 -3.80 -13.54 -6.38
N ILE A 186 -2.87 -13.81 -5.46
CA ILE A 186 -2.33 -12.83 -4.51
C ILE A 186 -0.81 -12.98 -4.53
N ILE A 187 -0.10 -11.96 -5.00
CA ILE A 187 1.36 -11.98 -5.18
C ILE A 187 2.11 -11.14 -4.13
N HIS A 188 1.49 -10.05 -3.68
CA HIS A 188 2.07 -9.12 -2.72
C HIS A 188 0.99 -8.77 -1.68
N ILE A 189 1.32 -8.97 -0.41
CA ILE A 189 0.48 -8.71 0.76
C ILE A 189 1.13 -7.57 1.56
N LEU A 190 0.30 -6.69 2.10
CA LEU A 190 0.78 -5.64 2.99
C LEU A 190 1.01 -6.19 4.40
N ASP A 191 2.16 -5.87 4.97
CA ASP A 191 2.45 -6.05 6.37
C ASP A 191 1.52 -5.13 7.19
N ILE A 192 0.61 -5.75 7.92
CA ILE A 192 -0.40 -5.06 8.72
C ILE A 192 0.21 -4.38 9.94
N MET A 193 1.36 -4.81 10.44
CA MET A 193 1.91 -4.33 11.71
C MET A 193 2.09 -2.80 11.73
N HIS A 194 2.70 -2.28 10.66
CA HIS A 194 2.93 -0.85 10.50
C HIS A 194 1.62 -0.10 10.19
N VAL A 195 0.69 -0.73 9.47
CA VAL A 195 -0.60 -0.14 9.11
C VAL A 195 -1.49 0.00 10.34
N GLU A 196 -1.64 -1.06 11.12
CA GLU A 196 -2.42 -1.10 12.36
C GLU A 196 -1.90 -0.08 13.35
N LYS A 197 -0.58 -0.05 13.60
CA LYS A 197 0.03 0.96 14.48
C LYS A 197 -0.32 2.38 14.02
N ASN A 198 -0.14 2.68 12.73
CA ASN A 198 -0.43 4.01 12.20
C ASN A 198 -1.92 4.37 12.31
N ILE A 199 -2.84 3.44 12.03
CA ILE A 199 -4.28 3.68 12.16
C ILE A 199 -4.65 3.91 13.62
N CYS A 200 -4.22 3.03 14.52
CA CYS A 200 -4.49 3.12 15.95
C CYS A 200 -3.96 4.43 16.54
N ASP A 201 -2.70 4.79 16.26
CA ASP A 201 -2.10 6.05 16.73
C ASP A 201 -2.88 7.27 16.24
N ASN A 202 -3.37 7.25 14.99
CA ASN A 202 -4.15 8.33 14.43
C ASN A 202 -5.55 8.43 15.05
N VAL A 203 -6.22 7.29 15.28
CA VAL A 203 -7.53 7.23 15.93
C VAL A 203 -7.41 7.72 17.37
N VAL A 204 -6.50 7.15 18.16
CA VAL A 204 -6.27 7.53 19.56
C VAL A 204 -5.85 9.00 19.65
N GLY A 205 -4.91 9.45 18.82
CA GLY A 205 -4.47 10.84 18.79
C GLY A 205 -5.58 11.84 18.46
N THR A 206 -6.54 11.43 17.63
CA THR A 206 -7.71 12.27 17.29
C THR A 206 -8.75 12.26 18.40
N LEU A 207 -9.15 11.08 18.89
CA LEU A 207 -10.13 10.91 19.98
C LEU A 207 -9.73 11.65 21.25
N LEU A 208 -8.45 11.56 21.63
CA LEU A 208 -7.91 12.19 22.84
C LEU A 208 -7.47 13.65 22.62
N HIS A 209 -7.58 14.18 21.40
CA HIS A 209 -7.12 15.52 21.03
C HIS A 209 -5.66 15.79 21.44
N ILE A 210 -4.77 14.82 21.18
CA ILE A 210 -3.36 14.95 21.52
C ILE A 210 -2.71 15.95 20.55
N GLU A 211 -2.09 16.98 21.12
CA GLU A 211 -1.38 18.00 20.34
C GLU A 211 -0.33 17.35 19.43
N GLY A 212 -0.29 17.76 18.16
CA GLY A 212 0.59 17.19 17.14
C GLY A 212 0.19 15.82 16.58
N LYS A 213 -0.72 15.08 17.23
CA LYS A 213 -1.19 13.76 16.74
C LYS A 213 -2.62 13.76 16.20
N THR A 214 -3.47 14.69 16.63
CA THR A 214 -4.85 14.81 16.16
C THR A 214 -4.95 15.05 14.64
N LYS A 215 -5.94 14.42 13.98
CA LYS A 215 -6.25 14.67 12.57
C LYS A 215 -7.20 15.84 12.34
N ASP A 216 -7.74 16.44 13.40
CA ASP A 216 -8.58 17.64 13.33
C ASP A 216 -7.72 18.91 13.17
N THR A 217 -6.88 18.94 12.15
CA THR A 217 -5.99 20.08 11.89
C THR A 217 -6.73 21.21 11.17
N LEU A 218 -6.21 22.45 11.26
CA LEU A 218 -6.74 23.58 10.48
C LEU A 218 -6.77 23.26 8.96
N LYS A 219 -5.73 22.59 8.46
CA LYS A 219 -5.65 22.16 7.06
C LYS A 219 -6.78 21.20 6.70
N ALA A 220 -7.07 20.23 7.57
CA ALA A 220 -8.18 19.28 7.34
C ALA A 220 -9.54 19.98 7.30
N ILE A 221 -9.76 21.02 8.11
CA ILE A 221 -11.01 21.81 8.06
C ILE A 221 -11.12 22.57 6.75
N LEU A 222 -10.03 23.21 6.33
CA LEU A 222 -9.98 23.92 5.06
C LEU A 222 -10.14 22.96 3.86
N ASP A 223 -9.63 21.73 3.94
CA ASP A 223 -9.86 20.70 2.94
C ASP A 223 -11.37 20.35 2.85
N LEU A 224 -12.10 20.28 3.98
CA LEU A 224 -13.56 20.07 3.98
C LEU A 224 -14.33 21.24 3.36
N GLU A 225 -13.84 22.47 3.56
CA GLU A 225 -14.40 23.68 2.98
C GLU A 225 -14.18 23.72 1.46
N ASP A 226 -12.96 23.43 1.00
CA ASP A 226 -12.63 23.32 -0.43
C ASP A 226 -13.46 22.23 -1.12
N LEU A 227 -13.74 21.13 -0.43
CA LEU A 227 -14.60 20.05 -0.89
C LEU A 227 -16.10 20.36 -0.78
N ASN A 228 -16.48 21.45 -0.10
CA ASN A 228 -17.85 21.84 0.18
C ASN A 228 -18.69 20.73 0.88
N ILE A 229 -18.06 19.98 1.77
CA ILE A 229 -18.70 18.92 2.58
C ILE A 229 -18.63 19.26 4.06
N ARG A 230 -19.53 18.69 4.87
CA ARG A 230 -19.50 18.84 6.34
C ARG A 230 -19.49 20.31 6.79
N LYS A 231 -20.44 21.11 6.28
CA LYS A 231 -20.53 22.57 6.53
C LYS A 231 -20.56 22.93 8.02
N GLU A 232 -21.05 22.03 8.86
CA GLU A 232 -21.04 22.17 10.31
C GLU A 232 -19.63 22.21 10.93
N LEU A 233 -18.63 21.67 10.22
CA LEU A 233 -17.22 21.63 10.63
C LEU A 233 -16.37 22.76 10.03
N HIS A 234 -16.92 23.59 9.13
CA HIS A 234 -16.20 24.70 8.51
C HIS A 234 -15.81 25.78 9.52
N LEU A 235 -14.78 26.56 9.20
CA LEU A 235 -14.34 27.66 10.06
C LEU A 235 -15.45 28.70 10.20
N ARG A 236 -15.67 29.16 11.44
CA ARG A 236 -16.60 30.27 11.70
C ARG A 236 -15.81 31.56 11.71
N HIS A 237 -15.99 32.36 10.67
CA HIS A 237 -15.40 33.70 10.57
C HIS A 237 -16.08 34.64 11.56
N LEU A 238 -15.28 35.22 12.47
CA LEU A 238 -15.70 36.22 13.44
C LEU A 238 -15.26 37.61 12.96
N ARG A 239 -15.76 38.68 13.58
CA ARG A 239 -15.31 40.06 13.26
C ARG A 239 -13.80 40.24 13.40
N TYR A 240 -13.18 39.49 14.31
CA TYR A 240 -11.74 39.43 14.51
C TYR A 240 -11.31 37.97 14.59
N GLY A 241 -10.81 37.43 13.47
CA GLY A 241 -10.28 36.07 13.39
C GLY A 241 -11.31 35.00 13.05
N PHE A 242 -10.95 33.74 13.33
CA PHE A 242 -11.77 32.56 13.05
C PHE A 242 -11.85 31.69 14.29
N SER A 243 -12.97 31.01 14.45
CA SER A 243 -13.13 29.96 15.48
C SER A 243 -13.34 28.61 14.81
N LYS A 244 -12.74 27.59 15.41
CA LYS A 244 -12.91 26.20 15.00
C LYS A 244 -14.11 25.60 15.72
N PRO A 245 -15.11 25.05 15.02
CA PRO A 245 -16.22 24.36 15.68
C PRO A 245 -15.72 23.10 16.41
N PRO A 246 -16.34 22.74 17.55
CA PRO A 246 -16.00 21.53 18.27
C PRO A 246 -16.29 20.31 17.38
N VAL A 247 -15.31 19.43 17.23
CA VAL A 247 -15.46 18.20 16.43
C VAL A 247 -16.13 17.15 17.29
N THR A 248 -17.18 16.51 16.78
CA THR A 248 -17.98 15.49 17.49
C THR A 248 -17.22 14.22 17.85
N ASN A 249 -16.01 14.06 17.31
CA ASN A 249 -15.22 12.84 17.42
C ASN A 249 -14.12 12.95 18.49
N THR A 250 -14.18 13.96 19.36
CA THR A 250 -13.22 14.15 20.45
C THR A 250 -13.88 13.81 21.78
N LEU A 251 -13.22 12.99 22.59
CA LEU A 251 -13.68 12.65 23.93
C LEU A 251 -13.65 13.89 24.84
N THR A 252 -14.69 14.04 25.66
CA THR A 252 -14.76 14.99 26.76
C THR A 252 -13.70 14.69 27.82
N LEU A 253 -13.40 15.65 28.70
CA LEU A 253 -12.42 15.44 29.78
C LEU A 253 -12.79 14.25 30.68
N LYS A 254 -14.08 14.02 30.93
CA LYS A 254 -14.56 12.88 31.72
C LYS A 254 -14.29 11.56 30.99
N GLU A 255 -14.70 11.45 29.74
CA GLU A 255 -14.47 10.25 28.91
C GLU A 255 -12.98 9.96 28.71
N ARG A 256 -12.14 10.98 28.59
CA ARG A 256 -10.68 10.80 28.54
C ARG A 256 -10.14 10.18 29.81
N ARG A 257 -10.61 10.61 30.99
CA ARG A 257 -10.19 10.03 32.28
C ARG A 257 -10.60 8.57 32.39
N GLU A 258 -11.84 8.25 32.00
CA GLU A 258 -12.34 6.86 31.99
C GLU A 258 -11.55 5.98 31.00
N TYR A 259 -11.27 6.49 29.80
CA TYR A 259 -10.44 5.79 28.81
C TYR A 259 -9.02 5.51 29.34
N CYS A 260 -8.37 6.49 29.99
CA CYS A 260 -7.06 6.29 30.58
C CYS A 260 -7.05 5.33 31.78
N GLN A 261 -8.19 5.08 32.43
CA GLN A 261 -8.31 4.08 33.50
C GLN A 261 -8.53 2.66 32.96
N PHE A 262 -9.07 2.54 31.74
CA PHE A 262 -9.30 1.26 31.09
C PHE A 262 -8.01 0.64 30.51
N LEU A 263 -7.11 1.49 30.00
CA LEU A 263 -5.79 1.09 29.49
C LEU A 263 -4.87 0.58 30.60
#